data_AF-A0A0E9MNI0-F1
#
_entry.id   AF-A0A0E9MNI0-F1
#
_cell.length_a   1.000
_cell.length_b   1.000
_cell.length_c   1.000
_cell.angle_alpha   90.00
_cell.angle_beta   90.00
_cell.angle_gamma   90.00
#
_symmetry.space_group_name_H-M   'P 1'
#
loop_
_entity.id
_entity.type
_entity.pdbx_description
1 polymer ?
#
loop_
_entity_poly.entity_id
_entity_poly.type
_entity_poly.pdbx_seq_one_letter_code
_entity_poly.pdbx_strand_id
1 'polypeptide(L)'
;MVRLSALLISLALLGACSSSGRDKIADKVEDNADNRAAAMDQASDEMTNALRADAVQQQANIVRSAGEDRAQAIRDSDLDANALTREQKNALIAGRPTGTQAGHPR
;
A
#
# COMPACT_ATOMS: atom_id res chain seq x y z
N MET A 1 -9.37 -36.08 44.27
CA MET A 1 -7.93 -36.24 44.50
C MET A 1 -7.19 -35.36 43.52
N VAL A 2 -6.33 -34.51 44.07
CA VAL A 2 -5.52 -33.46 43.42
C VAL A 2 -4.53 -34.05 42.43
N ARG A 3 -4.32 -33.39 41.27
CA ARG A 3 -2.98 -33.04 40.75
C ARG A 3 -3.04 -31.75 39.94
N LEU A 4 -2.68 -30.66 40.60
CA LEU A 4 -2.23 -29.39 40.04
C LEU A 4 -0.92 -29.64 39.27
N SER A 5 -0.84 -29.26 38.01
CA SER A 5 0.43 -29.04 37.31
C SER A 5 0.23 -27.83 36.40
N ALA A 6 0.65 -26.68 36.91
CA ALA A 6 0.91 -25.51 36.13
C ALA A 6 2.03 -25.85 35.13
N LEU A 7 1.78 -25.62 33.84
CA LEU A 7 2.85 -25.41 32.88
C LEU A 7 2.49 -24.19 32.03
N LEU A 8 3.13 -23.08 32.41
CA LEU A 8 3.30 -21.86 31.65
C LEU A 8 3.82 -22.19 30.24
N ILE A 9 2.93 -22.23 29.25
CA ILE A 9 3.34 -22.26 27.84
C ILE A 9 2.69 -21.09 27.12
N SER A 10 3.57 -20.11 26.90
CA SER A 10 3.54 -19.17 25.77
C SER A 10 2.53 -18.05 25.86
N LEU A 11 3.01 -16.98 26.51
CA LEU A 11 2.70 -15.59 26.20
C LEU A 11 3.11 -15.24 24.73
N ALA A 12 2.66 -16.01 23.75
CA ALA A 12 2.82 -15.72 22.31
C ALA A 12 1.63 -14.92 21.76
N LEU A 13 0.85 -14.27 22.64
CA LEU A 13 -0.36 -13.55 22.27
C LEU A 13 -0.13 -12.05 22.01
N LEU A 14 1.03 -11.67 21.46
CA LEU A 14 1.30 -10.27 21.11
C LEU A 14 2.07 -10.07 19.80
N GLY A 15 1.89 -10.97 18.83
CA GLY A 15 2.50 -10.83 17.50
C GLY A 15 1.53 -10.71 16.33
N ALA A 16 0.24 -11.05 16.49
CA ALA A 16 -0.66 -11.28 15.36
C ALA A 16 -1.96 -10.46 15.39
N CYS A 17 -2.05 -9.39 16.19
CA CYS A 17 -3.22 -8.50 16.21
C CYS A 17 -2.87 -7.00 16.15
N SER A 18 -1.81 -6.68 15.41
CA SER A 18 -1.48 -5.30 15.02
C SER A 18 -0.91 -5.40 13.62
N SER A 19 -1.69 -5.04 12.60
CA SER A 19 -1.12 -4.90 11.25
C SER A 19 0.07 -3.97 11.38
N SER A 20 1.22 -4.43 10.90
CA SER A 20 2.48 -3.75 11.11
C SER A 20 2.42 -2.36 10.47
N GLY A 21 3.22 -1.40 10.96
CA GLY A 21 3.16 -0.05 10.42
C GLY A 21 3.43 0.02 8.90
N ARG A 22 4.15 -0.97 8.33
CA ARG A 22 4.36 -1.11 6.88
C ARG A 22 3.11 -1.64 6.16
N ASP A 23 2.33 -2.54 6.76
CA ASP A 23 1.07 -3.02 6.17
C ASP A 23 0.11 -1.84 5.96
N LYS A 24 0.03 -0.92 6.93
CA LYS A 24 -0.78 0.30 6.77
C LYS A 24 -0.27 1.26 5.69
N ILE A 25 1.03 1.25 5.39
CA ILE A 25 1.60 2.03 4.29
C ILE A 25 1.25 1.34 2.97
N ALA A 26 1.39 0.02 2.90
CA ALA A 26 1.03 -0.78 1.74
C ALA A 26 -0.46 -0.64 1.38
N ASP A 27 -1.36 -0.77 2.36
CA ASP A 27 -2.81 -0.57 2.17
C ASP A 27 -3.09 0.81 1.59
N LYS A 28 -2.41 1.85 2.07
CA LYS A 28 -2.57 3.22 1.54
C LYS A 28 -2.02 3.38 0.13
N VAL A 29 -0.98 2.64 -0.25
CA VAL A 29 -0.45 2.62 -1.63
C VAL A 29 -1.47 1.97 -2.57
N GLU A 30 -2.05 0.84 -2.15
CA GLU A 30 -3.10 0.11 -2.87
C GLU A 30 -4.33 1.00 -3.04
N ASP A 31 -4.84 1.58 -1.95
CA ASP A 31 -5.94 2.55 -1.96
C ASP A 31 -5.65 3.74 -2.90
N ASN A 32 -4.42 4.26 -2.91
CA ASN A 32 -4.07 5.38 -3.79
C ASN A 32 -4.14 4.98 -5.26
N ALA A 33 -3.62 3.81 -5.60
CA ALA A 33 -3.67 3.28 -6.96
C ALA A 33 -5.12 2.98 -7.37
N ASP A 34 -5.92 2.38 -6.50
CA ASP A 34 -7.33 2.09 -6.74
C ASP A 34 -8.16 3.36 -6.93
N ASN A 35 -7.95 4.40 -6.12
CA ASN A 35 -8.64 5.67 -6.31
C ASN A 35 -8.30 6.32 -7.66
N ARG A 36 -7.04 6.19 -8.11
CA ARG A 36 -6.62 6.68 -9.43
C ARG A 36 -7.23 5.85 -10.54
N ALA A 37 -7.20 4.53 -10.43
CA ALA A 37 -7.81 3.63 -11.41
C ALA A 37 -9.32 3.83 -11.48
N ALA A 38 -10.01 4.01 -10.36
CA ALA A 38 -11.45 4.27 -10.31
C ALA A 38 -11.82 5.58 -11.04
N ALA A 39 -11.01 6.63 -10.93
CA ALA A 39 -11.22 7.86 -11.70
C ALA A 39 -11.08 7.62 -13.23
N MET A 40 -10.20 6.69 -13.63
CA MET A 40 -10.04 6.30 -15.03
C MET A 40 -11.19 5.44 -15.52
N ASP A 41 -11.63 4.49 -14.70
CA ASP A 41 -12.80 3.64 -14.98
C ASP A 41 -14.06 4.51 -15.16
N GLN A 42 -14.28 5.49 -14.26
CA GLN A 42 -15.38 6.44 -14.41
C GLN A 42 -15.25 7.26 -15.71
N ALA A 43 -14.05 7.75 -16.02
CA ALA A 43 -13.83 8.49 -17.26
C ALA A 43 -14.09 7.62 -18.50
N SER A 44 -13.78 6.32 -18.44
CA SER A 44 -14.08 5.35 -19.49
C SER A 44 -15.59 5.14 -19.67
N ASP A 45 -16.34 5.01 -18.58
CA ASP A 45 -17.80 4.81 -18.61
C ASP A 45 -18.54 5.99 -19.25
N GLU A 46 -17.98 7.19 -19.16
CA GLU A 46 -18.51 8.41 -19.79
C GLU A 46 -18.17 8.51 -21.30
N MET A 47 -17.31 7.63 -21.83
CA MET A 47 -16.90 7.68 -23.25
C MET A 47 -17.91 7.02 -24.19
N THR A 48 -18.21 7.70 -25.30
CA THR A 48 -19.03 7.15 -26.38
C THR A 48 -18.25 6.27 -27.37
N ASN A 49 -16.92 6.33 -27.36
CA ASN A 49 -16.06 5.55 -28.24
C ASN A 49 -15.50 4.33 -27.50
N ALA A 50 -15.99 3.14 -27.84
CA ALA A 50 -15.60 1.90 -27.19
C ALA A 50 -14.08 1.60 -27.24
N LEU A 51 -13.42 1.87 -28.37
CA LEU A 51 -11.97 1.62 -28.49
C LEU A 51 -11.16 2.51 -27.53
N ARG A 52 -11.61 3.75 -27.30
CA ARG A 52 -10.96 4.64 -26.34
C ARG A 52 -11.28 4.26 -24.90
N ALA A 53 -12.54 3.86 -24.62
CA ALA A 53 -12.95 3.36 -23.32
C ALA A 53 -12.08 2.15 -22.90
N ASP A 54 -11.94 1.16 -23.77
CA ASP A 54 -11.10 -0.02 -23.54
C ASP A 54 -9.64 0.36 -23.26
N ALA A 55 -9.09 1.33 -23.98
CA ALA A 55 -7.71 1.80 -23.74
C ALA A 55 -7.56 2.47 -22.36
N VAL A 56 -8.58 3.21 -21.91
CA VAL A 56 -8.59 3.84 -20.58
C VAL A 56 -8.74 2.79 -19.47
N GLN A 57 -9.65 1.81 -19.62
CA GLN A 57 -9.77 0.69 -18.69
C GLN A 57 -8.49 -0.15 -18.60
N GLN A 58 -7.84 -0.42 -19.73
CA GLN A 58 -6.53 -1.09 -19.72
C GLN A 58 -5.50 -0.28 -18.94
N GLN A 59 -5.48 1.04 -19.10
CA GLN A 59 -4.57 1.89 -18.34
C GLN A 59 -4.93 1.93 -16.84
N ALA A 60 -6.22 1.89 -16.47
CA ALA A 60 -6.67 1.77 -15.09
C ALA A 60 -6.17 0.46 -14.46
N ASN A 61 -6.27 -0.65 -15.18
CA ASN A 61 -5.74 -1.96 -14.75
C ASN A 61 -4.22 -1.94 -14.54
N ILE A 62 -3.47 -1.28 -15.42
CA ILE A 62 -2.02 -1.10 -15.25
C ILE A 62 -1.71 -0.30 -13.98
N VAL A 63 -2.48 0.75 -13.68
CA VAL A 63 -2.29 1.55 -12.47
C VAL A 63 -2.57 0.72 -11.21
N ARG A 64 -3.66 -0.06 -11.21
CA ARG A 64 -4.04 -0.94 -10.11
C ARG A 64 -2.96 -2.00 -9.85
N SER A 65 -2.56 -2.74 -10.88
CA SER A 65 -1.50 -3.75 -10.80
C SER A 65 -0.17 -3.16 -10.32
N ALA A 66 0.24 -1.99 -10.82
CA ALA A 66 1.45 -1.33 -10.34
C ALA A 66 1.34 -0.87 -8.87
N GLY A 67 0.13 -0.57 -8.38
CA GLY A 67 -0.16 -0.29 -6.98
C GLY A 67 -0.02 -1.53 -6.11
N GLU A 68 -0.64 -2.63 -6.52
CA GLU A 68 -0.58 -3.93 -5.86
C GLU A 68 0.87 -4.43 -5.75
N ASP A 69 1.64 -4.38 -6.85
CA ASP A 69 3.06 -4.77 -6.88
C ASP A 69 3.90 -3.96 -5.88
N ARG A 70 3.66 -2.64 -5.81
CA ARG A 70 4.35 -1.76 -4.86
C ARG A 70 3.93 -2.01 -3.42
N ALA A 71 2.65 -2.19 -3.17
CA ALA A 71 2.12 -2.52 -1.85
C ALA A 71 2.72 -3.85 -1.37
N GLN A 72 2.79 -4.85 -2.25
CA GLN A 72 3.42 -6.14 -1.97
C GLN A 72 4.91 -6.00 -1.67
N ALA A 73 5.65 -5.23 -2.48
CA ALA A 73 7.07 -4.96 -2.19
C ALA A 73 7.27 -4.28 -0.82
N ILE A 74 6.35 -3.43 -0.38
CA ILE A 74 6.40 -2.82 0.96
C ILE A 74 6.10 -3.84 2.05
N ARG A 75 5.08 -4.68 1.89
CA ARG A 75 4.72 -5.76 2.83
C ARG A 75 5.89 -6.73 3.05
N ASP A 76 6.58 -7.07 1.96
CA ASP A 76 7.70 -8.01 1.93
C ASP A 76 9.05 -7.37 2.34
N SER A 77 9.11 -6.04 2.46
CA SER A 77 10.31 -5.32 2.86
C SER A 77 10.50 -5.24 4.38
N ASP A 78 11.75 -5.08 4.82
CA ASP A 78 12.11 -4.77 6.21
C ASP A 78 11.86 -3.30 6.59
N LEU A 79 10.89 -2.64 5.95
CA LEU A 79 10.58 -1.22 6.18
C LEU A 79 10.10 -1.00 7.62
N ASP A 80 10.89 -0.29 8.43
CA ASP A 80 10.44 0.21 9.72
C ASP A 80 9.63 1.50 9.57
N ALA A 81 8.31 1.34 9.50
CA ALA A 81 7.38 2.46 9.43
C ALA A 81 7.45 3.41 10.63
N ASN A 82 7.99 3.02 11.79
CA ASN A 82 8.14 3.93 12.93
C ASN A 82 9.35 4.85 12.77
N ALA A 83 10.38 4.41 12.03
CA ALA A 83 11.56 5.22 11.71
C ALA A 83 11.27 6.30 10.63
N LEU A 84 10.15 6.19 9.90
CA LEU A 84 9.77 7.14 8.86
C LEU A 84 9.05 8.37 9.42
N THR A 85 9.42 9.54 8.90
CA THR A 85 8.64 10.78 9.10
C THR A 85 7.31 10.69 8.36
N ARG A 86 6.34 11.54 8.75
CA ARG A 86 5.06 11.65 8.04
C ARG A 86 5.24 11.97 6.56
N GLU A 87 6.19 12.82 6.23
CA GLU A 87 6.46 13.22 4.84
C GLU A 87 7.03 12.07 4.02
N GLN A 88 7.92 11.26 4.60
CA GLN A 88 8.45 10.05 3.95
C GLN A 88 7.36 9.01 3.72
N LYS A 89 6.45 8.79 4.69
CA LYS A 89 5.29 7.92 4.52
C LYS A 89 4.40 8.37 3.36
N ASN A 90 4.08 9.66 3.32
CA ASN A 90 3.26 10.22 2.25
C ASN A 90 3.93 10.14 0.88
N ALA A 91 5.26 10.26 0.80
CA ALA A 91 6.00 10.09 -0.44
C ALA A 91 5.93 8.65 -0.97
N LEU A 92 6.07 7.65 -0.08
CA LEU A 92 5.89 6.24 -0.42
C LEU A 92 4.46 5.97 -0.92
N ILE A 93 3.45 6.48 -0.20
CA ILE A 93 2.03 6.32 -0.56
C ILE A 93 1.71 6.95 -1.92
N ALA A 94 2.24 8.13 -2.19
CA ALA A 94 2.03 8.82 -3.47
C ALA A 94 2.73 8.12 -4.65
N GLY A 95 3.53 7.08 -4.41
CA GLY A 95 4.33 6.41 -5.43
C GLY A 95 5.40 7.31 -6.03
N ARG A 96 5.84 8.35 -5.29
CA ARG A 96 6.99 9.17 -5.66
C ARG A 96 8.26 8.45 -5.21
N PRO A 97 9.28 8.30 -6.06
CA PRO A 97 10.57 7.82 -5.60
C PRO A 97 11.06 8.77 -4.50
N THR A 98 11.37 8.25 -3.33
CA THR A 98 11.93 9.00 -2.18
C THR A 98 13.39 9.41 -2.40
N GLY A 99 13.80 9.59 -3.66
CA GLY A 99 15.10 10.09 -4.07
C GLY A 99 14.96 11.44 -4.77
N THR A 100 15.61 12.45 -4.21
CA THR A 100 15.78 13.82 -4.72
C THR A 100 14.72 14.83 -4.29
N GLN A 101 14.76 15.17 -3.00
CA GLN A 101 14.43 16.51 -2.53
C GLN A 101 15.68 17.09 -1.82
N ALA A 102 16.68 17.43 -2.62
CA ALA A 102 17.71 18.38 -2.23
C ALA A 102 17.66 19.50 -3.27
N GLY A 103 17.40 20.72 -2.82
CA GLY A 103 17.16 21.86 -3.68
C GLY A 103 18.30 22.14 -4.66
N HIS A 104 17.92 22.63 -5.83
CA HIS A 104 18.75 23.59 -6.56
C HIS A 104 17.84 24.74 -7.00
N PRO A 105 17.95 25.94 -6.38
CA PRO A 105 17.41 27.14 -6.99
C PRO A 105 18.12 27.39 -8.33
N ARG A 106 17.38 27.98 -9.27
CA ARG A 106 17.92 28.45 -10.54
C ARG A 106 18.95 29.56 -10.35
#